data_AF-A0A976FFY2-F1
#
_entry.id   AF-A0A976FFY2-F1
#
_cell.length_a   1.000
_cell.length_b   1.000
_cell.length_c   1.000
_cell.angle_alpha   90.00
_cell.angle_beta   90.00
_cell.angle_gamma   90.00
#
_symmetry.space_group_name_H-M   'P 1'
#
loop_
_entity.id
_entity.type
_entity.pdbx_description
1 polymer ?
#
loop_
_entity_poly.entity_id
_entity_poly.type
_entity_poly.pdbx_seq_one_letter_code
_entity_poly.pdbx_strand_id
1 'polypeptide(L)'
;MAAADASIYAALQQRGWLEGDANWTVADLSSDALIVIVLKFLTQLQDASYHLPRAEAKAPFGVAARHRVGSQLAKILKELGYAGDCGYNHFLYPSENETRNILLWLVGKLPRSELAAATQVKLSQSDILQKEVLADIFTNWKQEKTLYLLPNLDVKGLRGFQKLCLKTSPLELPWKRHAKTTDRMFKDFPKDSIKSTSLLEALAIIKCDNIMFLRNDFEDVANKEMSDSFQLTDAAKNNEFGTPFPQPVAIQSLAGTSVAPEKSFIGGSKEEGPSFSFSHEMETKKEEQSLKHLQKQIDDTNERIAAMREVLDRKRNKLHKVEHNILEIQTTKQQLQTQLARQQQLLTLLPQASANIAKLEALCQSNVEKKMAITQQTAILRGPLLKEYAALQDQKASRKAQCRQYIHEIHAFRNEMLDMTETIHQKMETMQGLEKKQQLAERSKKKDVMTRTMYLSRIMEIIQQVYKQKHEISKILNDVKNLQRELKAVSEKLQRSKAVADETLYRAATKSKRSNNIKTEAYIDCYRKFAHVCELFEELVLVIGDAGKKENAARDLRAWISQLEARESSSQMPNLLADLQSVRLENDSCQIKLRRLSGKS
;
A
#
# COMPACT_ATOMS: atom_id res chain seq x y z
N MET A 1 -11.39 -9.66 24.00
CA MET A 1 -12.42 -10.38 23.23
C MET A 1 -13.80 -9.85 23.56
N ALA A 2 -14.27 -9.95 24.81
CA ALA A 2 -15.58 -9.45 25.28
C ALA A 2 -16.05 -8.08 24.72
N ALA A 3 -15.20 -7.05 24.67
CA ALA A 3 -15.58 -5.73 24.13
C ALA A 3 -15.95 -5.74 22.63
N ALA A 4 -15.31 -6.61 21.83
CA ALA A 4 -15.67 -6.79 20.42
C ALA A 4 -17.00 -7.53 20.29
N ASP A 5 -17.20 -8.58 21.08
CA ASP A 5 -18.40 -9.42 21.06
C ASP A 5 -19.64 -8.61 21.51
N ALA A 6 -19.49 -7.76 22.53
CA ALA A 6 -20.50 -6.78 22.94
C ALA A 6 -20.85 -5.78 21.82
N SER A 7 -19.87 -5.33 21.02
CA SER A 7 -20.13 -4.41 19.90
C SER A 7 -20.87 -5.07 18.73
N ILE A 8 -20.58 -6.35 18.47
CA ILE A 8 -21.28 -7.17 17.46
C ILE A 8 -22.72 -7.42 17.94
N TYR A 9 -22.89 -7.84 19.19
CA TYR A 9 -24.20 -8.08 19.80
C TYR A 9 -25.07 -6.82 19.76
N ALA A 10 -24.55 -5.66 20.18
CA ALA A 10 -25.29 -4.40 20.14
C ALA A 10 -25.74 -4.03 18.70
N ALA A 11 -24.88 -4.25 17.69
CA ALA A 11 -25.22 -4.00 16.29
C ALA A 11 -26.28 -4.97 15.73
N LEU A 12 -26.29 -6.22 16.20
CA LEU A 12 -27.30 -7.23 15.83
C LEU A 12 -28.64 -7.00 16.54
N GLN A 13 -28.60 -6.62 17.82
CA GLN A 13 -29.77 -6.32 18.66
C GLN A 13 -30.50 -5.06 18.15
N GLN A 14 -29.76 -4.00 17.78
CA GLN A 14 -30.33 -2.79 17.16
C GLN A 14 -31.12 -3.05 15.87
N ARG A 15 -30.92 -4.20 15.20
CA ARG A 15 -31.62 -4.58 13.97
C ARG A 15 -32.61 -5.73 14.16
N GLY A 16 -32.81 -6.22 15.39
CA GLY A 16 -33.71 -7.34 15.68
C GLY A 16 -33.28 -8.65 15.00
N TRP A 17 -31.97 -8.87 14.81
CA TRP A 17 -31.46 -10.06 14.13
C TRP A 17 -31.05 -11.19 15.07
N LEU A 18 -31.00 -10.90 16.37
CA LEU A 18 -30.72 -11.82 17.45
C LEU A 18 -31.60 -11.45 18.66
N GLU A 19 -32.26 -12.45 19.26
CA GLU A 19 -32.98 -12.33 20.52
C GLU A 19 -32.25 -13.21 21.55
N GLY A 20 -31.76 -12.63 22.64
CA GLY A 20 -30.96 -13.35 23.64
C GLY A 20 -30.33 -12.39 24.66
N ASP A 21 -29.83 -12.95 25.77
CA ASP A 21 -29.41 -12.19 26.96
C ASP A 21 -28.09 -11.41 26.81
N ALA A 22 -27.87 -10.45 27.71
CA ALA A 22 -26.75 -9.50 27.70
C ALA A 22 -25.33 -10.11 27.85
N ASN A 23 -25.23 -11.43 28.08
CA ASN A 23 -23.96 -12.17 28.22
C ASN A 23 -23.57 -12.95 26.96
N TRP A 24 -24.23 -12.72 25.81
CA TRP A 24 -23.96 -13.43 24.57
C TRP A 24 -22.50 -13.34 24.10
N THR A 25 -21.95 -14.46 23.62
CA THR A 25 -20.63 -14.53 23.00
C THR A 25 -20.70 -15.14 21.59
N VAL A 26 -19.67 -14.90 20.78
CA VAL A 26 -19.58 -15.44 19.41
C VAL A 26 -19.52 -16.99 19.40
N ALA A 27 -19.14 -17.62 20.51
CA ALA A 27 -19.15 -19.08 20.68
C ALA A 27 -20.57 -19.68 20.72
N ASP A 28 -21.57 -18.90 21.13
CA ASP A 28 -22.98 -19.33 21.22
C ASP A 28 -23.68 -19.36 19.83
N LEU A 29 -22.98 -18.95 18.77
CA LEU A 29 -23.54 -18.81 17.43
C LEU A 29 -23.37 -20.08 16.59
N SER A 30 -24.49 -20.77 16.35
CA SER A 30 -24.50 -21.96 15.49
C SER A 30 -24.22 -21.64 14.02
N SER A 31 -23.69 -22.62 13.29
CA SER A 31 -23.47 -22.55 11.82
C SER A 31 -24.71 -22.06 11.06
N ASP A 32 -25.89 -22.56 11.42
CA ASP A 32 -27.16 -22.16 10.80
C ASP A 32 -27.52 -20.70 11.10
N ALA A 33 -27.34 -20.25 12.34
CA ALA A 33 -27.58 -18.86 12.73
C ALA A 33 -26.60 -17.90 12.04
N LEU A 34 -25.31 -18.26 11.95
CA LEU A 34 -24.31 -17.47 11.23
C LEU A 34 -24.65 -17.28 9.75
N ILE A 35 -25.04 -18.36 9.06
CA ILE A 35 -25.45 -18.31 7.65
C ILE A 35 -26.66 -17.37 7.46
N VAL A 36 -27.68 -17.47 8.32
CA VAL A 36 -28.87 -16.60 8.27
C VAL A 36 -28.52 -15.14 8.57
N ILE A 37 -27.66 -14.87 9.55
CA ILE A 37 -27.21 -13.51 9.88
C ILE A 37 -26.43 -12.90 8.70
N VAL A 38 -25.48 -13.61 8.12
CA VAL A 38 -24.69 -13.11 6.98
C VAL A 38 -25.56 -12.90 5.73
N LEU A 39 -26.56 -13.75 5.49
CA LEU A 39 -27.57 -13.50 4.45
C LEU A 39 -28.35 -12.20 4.72
N LYS A 40 -28.82 -11.96 5.95
CA LYS A 40 -29.50 -10.71 6.34
C LYS A 40 -28.61 -9.48 6.12
N PHE A 41 -27.34 -9.53 6.55
CA PHE A 41 -26.34 -8.48 6.27
C PHE A 41 -26.23 -8.17 4.78
N LEU A 42 -26.03 -9.20 3.95
CA LEU A 42 -25.87 -9.02 2.50
C LEU A 42 -27.13 -8.47 1.83
N THR A 43 -28.34 -8.87 2.26
CA THR A 43 -29.59 -8.28 1.74
C THR A 43 -29.75 -6.80 2.09
N GLN A 44 -29.15 -6.31 3.18
CA GLN A 44 -29.26 -4.90 3.59
C GLN A 44 -28.14 -4.01 3.02
N LEU A 45 -27.07 -4.59 2.50
CA LEU A 45 -25.96 -3.88 1.86
C LEU A 45 -26.15 -3.67 0.34
N GLN A 46 -27.27 -4.12 -0.23
CA GLN A 46 -27.37 -4.38 -1.66
C GLN A 46 -28.07 -3.26 -2.47
N ASP A 47 -27.28 -2.56 -3.27
CA ASP A 47 -27.76 -1.91 -4.50
C ASP A 47 -27.66 -2.93 -5.68
N ALA A 48 -28.81 -3.47 -6.07
CA ALA A 48 -29.19 -3.88 -7.43
C ALA A 48 -28.24 -4.68 -8.38
N SER A 49 -27.23 -5.46 -7.94
CA SER A 49 -26.36 -6.18 -8.93
C SER A 49 -25.88 -7.62 -8.65
N TYR A 50 -26.37 -8.32 -7.61
CA TYR A 50 -26.06 -9.75 -7.46
C TYR A 50 -27.31 -10.61 -7.21
N HIS A 51 -27.58 -11.54 -8.13
CA HIS A 51 -28.62 -12.55 -8.01
C HIS A 51 -28.34 -13.56 -6.87
N LEU A 52 -28.64 -13.18 -5.63
CA LEU A 52 -28.80 -14.14 -4.55
C LEU A 52 -30.13 -14.90 -4.74
N PRO A 53 -30.20 -16.21 -4.46
CA PRO A 53 -31.47 -16.91 -4.36
C PRO A 53 -32.29 -16.24 -3.25
N ARG A 54 -33.38 -15.55 -3.64
CA ARG A 54 -34.38 -14.99 -2.71
C ARG A 54 -35.27 -16.11 -2.17
N ALA A 55 -34.64 -17.13 -1.61
CA ALA A 55 -35.27 -18.21 -0.86
C ALA A 55 -35.29 -17.80 0.61
N GLU A 56 -36.48 -17.90 1.19
CA GLU A 56 -36.89 -17.61 2.56
C GLU A 56 -35.81 -17.79 3.64
N ALA A 57 -35.87 -16.96 4.69
CA ALA A 57 -34.91 -16.90 5.79
C ALA A 57 -34.92 -18.16 6.69
N LYS A 58 -34.45 -19.29 6.15
CA LYS A 58 -34.21 -20.57 6.83
C LYS A 58 -32.88 -21.14 6.34
N ALA A 59 -32.13 -21.74 7.27
CA ALA A 59 -30.86 -22.36 6.94
C ALA A 59 -31.07 -23.57 6.00
N PRO A 60 -30.19 -23.76 4.99
CA PRO A 60 -30.33 -24.87 4.05
C PRO A 60 -30.15 -26.22 4.75
N PHE A 61 -31.12 -27.12 4.55
CA PHE A 61 -31.09 -28.47 5.10
C PHE A 61 -30.07 -29.34 4.35
N GLY A 62 -29.17 -29.99 5.09
CA GLY A 62 -28.18 -30.92 4.57
C GLY A 62 -26.82 -30.29 4.19
N VAL A 63 -25.75 -31.03 4.44
CA VAL A 63 -24.35 -30.57 4.31
C VAL A 63 -24.01 -30.08 2.90
N ALA A 64 -24.52 -30.74 1.85
CA ALA A 64 -24.29 -30.33 0.47
C ALA A 64 -24.94 -28.98 0.11
N ALA A 65 -26.11 -28.68 0.67
CA ALA A 65 -26.78 -27.40 0.47
C ALA A 65 -26.07 -26.28 1.24
N ARG A 66 -25.65 -26.55 2.48
CA ARG A 66 -24.77 -25.65 3.26
C ARG A 66 -23.45 -25.37 2.53
N HIS A 67 -22.81 -26.37 1.93
CA HIS A 67 -21.58 -26.18 1.16
C HIS A 67 -21.78 -25.25 -0.04
N ARG A 68 -22.89 -25.41 -0.78
CA ARG A 68 -23.22 -24.53 -1.92
C ARG A 68 -23.45 -23.08 -1.46
N VAL A 69 -24.29 -22.86 -0.44
CA VAL A 69 -24.58 -21.52 0.07
C VAL A 69 -23.34 -20.88 0.72
N GLY A 70 -22.61 -21.60 1.56
CA GLY A 70 -21.37 -21.12 2.18
C GLY A 70 -20.27 -20.78 1.16
N SER A 71 -20.19 -21.52 0.04
CA SER A 71 -19.29 -21.18 -1.08
C SER A 71 -19.71 -19.89 -1.79
N GLN A 72 -21.02 -19.68 -2.01
CA GLN A 72 -21.56 -18.46 -2.61
C GLN A 72 -21.35 -17.24 -1.69
N LEU A 73 -21.63 -17.37 -0.39
CA LEU A 73 -21.39 -16.33 0.61
C LEU A 73 -19.91 -15.95 0.69
N ALA A 74 -19.00 -16.94 0.77
CA ALA A 74 -17.56 -16.68 0.78
C ALA A 74 -17.08 -15.96 -0.49
N LYS A 75 -17.62 -16.30 -1.66
CA LYS A 75 -17.33 -15.60 -2.92
C LYS A 75 -17.81 -14.14 -2.89
N ILE A 76 -19.04 -13.89 -2.45
CA ILE A 76 -19.61 -12.55 -2.36
C ILE A 76 -18.83 -11.67 -1.36
N LEU A 77 -18.45 -12.21 -0.19
CA LEU A 77 -17.64 -11.48 0.78
C LEU A 77 -16.26 -11.10 0.23
N LYS A 78 -15.62 -12.00 -0.54
CA LYS A 78 -14.37 -11.72 -1.25
C LYS A 78 -14.54 -10.66 -2.35
N GLU A 79 -15.63 -10.70 -3.12
CA GLU A 79 -15.96 -9.67 -4.12
C GLU A 79 -16.26 -8.29 -3.49
N LEU A 80 -16.87 -8.25 -2.30
CA LEU A 80 -17.07 -7.04 -1.50
C LEU A 80 -15.80 -6.51 -0.79
N GLY A 81 -14.65 -7.18 -0.99
CA GLY A 81 -13.36 -6.73 -0.49
C GLY A 81 -13.02 -7.16 0.94
N TYR A 82 -13.53 -8.30 1.42
CA TYR A 82 -13.04 -8.91 2.66
C TYR A 82 -11.62 -9.48 2.44
N ALA A 83 -10.66 -8.99 3.23
CA ALA A 83 -9.24 -9.31 3.09
C ALA A 83 -8.75 -10.50 3.94
N GLY A 84 -9.60 -11.05 4.81
CA GLY A 84 -9.29 -12.29 5.55
C GLY A 84 -9.55 -13.51 4.69
N ASP A 85 -9.03 -14.68 5.09
CA ASP A 85 -9.48 -15.91 4.44
C ASP A 85 -10.96 -16.17 4.77
N CYS A 86 -11.68 -16.61 3.76
CA CYS A 86 -13.11 -16.84 3.80
C CYS A 86 -13.45 -17.89 2.73
N GLY A 87 -14.03 -18.99 3.17
CA GLY A 87 -14.33 -20.16 2.36
C GLY A 87 -15.43 -20.96 3.06
N TYR A 88 -16.06 -21.89 2.35
CA TYR A 88 -17.23 -22.62 2.86
C TYR A 88 -17.01 -23.28 4.24
N ASN A 89 -15.79 -23.73 4.55
CA ASN A 89 -15.41 -24.27 5.86
C ASN A 89 -15.79 -23.36 7.03
N HIS A 90 -15.61 -22.05 6.89
CA HIS A 90 -15.89 -21.04 7.93
C HIS A 90 -17.40 -20.90 8.23
N PHE A 91 -18.27 -21.36 7.32
CA PHE A 91 -19.71 -21.37 7.50
C PHE A 91 -20.24 -22.73 7.96
N LEU A 92 -19.59 -23.83 7.55
CA LEU A 92 -19.96 -25.19 7.98
C LEU A 92 -19.44 -25.51 9.39
N TYR A 93 -18.25 -25.03 9.72
CA TYR A 93 -17.54 -25.25 10.98
C TYR A 93 -17.00 -23.88 11.47
N PRO A 94 -17.87 -23.03 12.03
CA PRO A 94 -17.47 -21.68 12.45
C PRO A 94 -16.42 -21.73 13.57
N SER A 95 -15.28 -21.06 13.37
CA SER A 95 -14.32 -20.80 14.44
C SER A 95 -14.59 -19.43 15.07
N GLU A 96 -14.43 -19.30 16.39
CA GLU A 96 -14.74 -18.05 17.09
C GLU A 96 -13.96 -16.84 16.55
N ASN A 97 -12.69 -17.03 16.19
CA ASN A 97 -11.82 -15.96 15.72
C ASN A 97 -12.19 -15.50 14.31
N GLU A 98 -12.47 -16.42 13.38
CA GLU A 98 -12.80 -16.07 12.00
C GLU A 98 -14.24 -15.54 11.90
N THR A 99 -15.17 -16.14 12.64
CA THR A 99 -16.57 -15.68 12.74
C THR A 99 -16.64 -14.26 13.29
N ARG A 100 -15.88 -13.96 14.35
CA ARG A 100 -15.74 -12.61 14.91
C ARG A 100 -15.17 -11.62 13.89
N ASN A 101 -14.15 -12.00 13.12
CA ASN A 101 -13.55 -11.14 12.10
C ASN A 101 -14.52 -10.83 10.95
N ILE A 102 -15.27 -11.84 10.48
CA ILE A 102 -16.30 -11.69 9.44
C ILE A 102 -17.42 -10.76 9.94
N LEU A 103 -17.93 -10.98 11.16
CA LEU A 103 -19.00 -10.17 11.75
C LEU A 103 -18.57 -8.73 12.04
N LEU A 104 -17.37 -8.51 12.60
CA LEU A 104 -16.82 -7.15 12.80
C LEU A 104 -16.68 -6.39 11.49
N TRP A 105 -16.20 -7.05 10.44
CA TRP A 105 -16.07 -6.43 9.13
C TRP A 105 -17.43 -6.09 8.52
N LEU A 106 -18.42 -6.98 8.62
CA LEU A 106 -19.79 -6.73 8.17
C LEU A 106 -20.45 -5.58 8.94
N VAL A 107 -20.34 -5.56 10.27
CA VAL A 107 -20.82 -4.44 11.11
C VAL A 107 -20.13 -3.12 10.74
N GLY A 108 -18.82 -3.16 10.43
CA GLY A 108 -18.07 -2.00 9.95
C GLY A 108 -18.43 -1.53 8.52
N LYS A 109 -19.15 -2.34 7.74
CA LYS A 109 -19.65 -2.02 6.40
C LYS A 109 -21.09 -1.55 6.37
N LEU A 110 -21.86 -1.76 7.44
CA LEU A 110 -23.21 -1.22 7.55
C LEU A 110 -23.20 0.31 7.55
N PRO A 111 -24.17 0.98 6.88
CA PRO A 111 -24.45 2.38 7.19
C PRO A 111 -24.83 2.48 8.67
N ARG A 112 -24.08 3.28 9.43
CA ARG A 112 -24.37 3.56 10.84
C ARG A 112 -25.71 4.27 10.91
N SER A 113 -26.64 3.71 11.68
CA SER A 113 -28.00 4.24 11.81
C SER A 113 -27.97 5.68 12.34
N GLU A 114 -28.90 6.50 11.83
CA GLU A 114 -28.84 7.96 11.84
C GLU A 114 -29.06 8.61 13.22
N LEU A 115 -29.23 7.81 14.29
CA LEU A 115 -29.39 8.30 15.66
C LEU A 115 -28.15 8.98 16.25
N ALA A 116 -26.96 8.84 15.65
CA ALA A 116 -25.78 9.64 15.99
C ALA A 116 -25.71 10.99 15.23
N ALA A 117 -26.53 11.20 14.19
CA ALA A 117 -26.57 12.44 13.41
C ALA A 117 -27.52 13.49 14.01
N ALA A 118 -28.40 13.09 14.93
CA ALA A 118 -29.43 13.95 15.53
C ALA A 118 -28.93 14.90 16.63
N THR A 119 -27.64 14.87 16.98
CA THR A 119 -27.03 15.87 17.89
C THR A 119 -26.12 16.83 17.12
N GLN A 120 -26.69 17.48 16.09
CA GLN A 120 -26.15 18.74 15.59
C GLN A 120 -26.37 19.84 16.65
N VAL A 121 -25.52 19.85 17.68
CA VAL A 121 -25.16 21.15 18.26
C VAL A 121 -24.46 21.89 17.11
N LYS A 122 -25.00 23.04 16.71
CA LYS A 122 -24.32 23.97 15.81
C LYS A 122 -23.11 24.56 16.55
N LEU A 123 -22.03 23.79 16.67
CA LEU A 123 -20.75 24.33 17.10
C LEU A 123 -20.31 25.36 16.06
N SER A 124 -20.03 26.57 16.55
CA SER A 124 -19.53 27.65 15.74
C SER A 124 -18.08 27.35 15.31
N GLN A 125 -17.60 27.97 14.23
CA GLN A 125 -16.21 27.78 13.77
C GLN A 125 -15.16 28.11 14.85
N SER A 126 -15.52 28.96 15.82
CA SER A 126 -14.72 29.29 17.02
C SER A 126 -14.55 28.12 17.99
N ASP A 127 -15.52 27.21 18.09
CA ASP A 127 -15.51 26.12 19.08
C ASP A 127 -14.56 24.98 18.65
N ILE A 128 -14.42 24.76 17.34
CA ILE A 128 -13.55 23.72 16.76
C ILE A 128 -12.06 24.08 16.93
N LEU A 129 -11.73 25.36 17.06
CA LEU A 129 -10.36 25.85 17.28
C LEU A 129 -9.90 25.78 18.74
N GLN A 130 -10.75 25.29 19.65
CA GLN A 130 -10.36 25.08 21.04
C GLN A 130 -9.27 24.00 21.14
N LYS A 131 -8.23 24.31 21.90
CA LYS A 131 -6.97 23.55 21.97
C LYS A 131 -7.18 22.09 22.42
N GLU A 132 -8.18 21.84 23.25
CA GLU A 132 -8.56 20.53 23.77
C GLU A 132 -9.23 19.67 22.69
N VAL A 133 -10.21 20.22 21.95
CA VAL A 133 -10.87 19.54 20.82
C VAL A 133 -9.85 19.17 19.73
N LEU A 134 -8.92 20.07 19.41
CA LEU A 134 -7.82 19.77 18.48
C LEU A 134 -6.87 18.70 19.04
N ALA A 135 -6.56 18.71 20.34
CA ALA A 135 -5.72 17.68 20.95
C ALA A 135 -6.39 16.29 20.90
N ASP A 136 -7.70 16.20 21.11
CA ASP A 136 -8.45 14.94 21.01
C ASP A 136 -8.58 14.43 19.57
N ILE A 137 -8.72 15.34 18.59
CA ILE A 137 -8.64 14.99 17.17
C ILE A 137 -7.25 14.47 16.81
N PHE A 138 -6.18 15.15 17.23
CA PHE A 138 -4.80 14.72 16.94
C PHE A 138 -4.38 13.45 17.70
N THR A 139 -4.90 13.19 18.91
CA THR A 139 -4.64 11.93 19.61
C THR A 139 -5.38 10.77 18.96
N ASN A 140 -6.64 10.92 18.55
CA ASN A 140 -7.34 9.93 17.72
C ASN A 140 -6.59 9.65 16.41
N TRP A 141 -6.17 10.70 15.69
CA TRP A 141 -5.44 10.53 14.43
C TRP A 141 -4.09 9.82 14.60
N LYS A 142 -3.40 10.07 15.72
CA LYS A 142 -2.17 9.38 16.13
C LYS A 142 -2.42 7.91 16.54
N GLN A 143 -3.61 7.58 17.05
CA GLN A 143 -4.00 6.21 17.39
C GLN A 143 -4.40 5.40 16.14
N GLU A 144 -5.12 5.99 15.18
CA GLU A 144 -5.64 5.26 14.00
C GLU A 144 -4.57 4.88 12.96
N LYS A 145 -3.41 5.56 12.92
CA LYS A 145 -2.24 5.22 12.06
C LYS A 145 -2.55 5.04 10.56
N THR A 146 -3.53 5.76 10.01
CA THR A 146 -3.94 5.60 8.60
C THR A 146 -4.09 6.92 7.89
N LEU A 147 -3.45 7.03 6.72
CA LEU A 147 -3.70 8.11 5.76
C LEU A 147 -4.81 7.68 4.80
N TYR A 148 -5.78 8.56 4.58
CA TYR A 148 -6.72 8.45 3.48
C TYR A 148 -6.08 9.03 2.22
N LEU A 149 -5.86 8.17 1.22
CA LEU A 149 -5.34 8.59 -0.09
C LEU A 149 -6.50 8.82 -1.07
N LEU A 150 -6.33 9.81 -1.95
CA LEU A 150 -7.24 10.07 -3.07
C LEU A 150 -7.24 8.88 -4.05
N PRO A 151 -8.39 8.55 -4.69
CA PRO A 151 -8.47 7.43 -5.62
C PRO A 151 -7.51 7.58 -6.81
N ASN A 152 -6.73 6.54 -7.10
CA ASN A 152 -5.80 6.55 -8.21
C ASN A 152 -6.51 6.12 -9.50
N LEU A 153 -6.55 7.00 -10.51
CA LEU A 153 -7.40 6.84 -11.70
C LEU A 153 -6.91 5.77 -12.67
N ASP A 154 -5.60 5.52 -12.72
CA ASP A 154 -4.96 4.69 -13.76
C ASP A 154 -4.95 3.18 -13.43
N VAL A 155 -5.08 2.82 -12.15
CA VAL A 155 -5.02 1.42 -11.70
C VAL A 155 -6.44 0.91 -11.41
N LYS A 156 -6.99 0.12 -12.34
CA LYS A 156 -8.38 -0.37 -12.30
C LYS A 156 -8.79 -1.13 -11.02
N GLY A 157 -7.81 -1.65 -10.24
CA GLY A 157 -8.04 -2.32 -8.96
C GLY A 157 -8.02 -1.42 -7.71
N LEU A 158 -7.74 -0.11 -7.82
CA LEU A 158 -7.58 0.81 -6.68
C LEU A 158 -8.64 1.94 -6.68
N ARG A 159 -9.90 1.61 -7.03
CA ARG A 159 -11.00 2.59 -6.98
C ARG A 159 -11.62 2.66 -5.59
N GLY A 160 -11.56 3.85 -4.98
CA GLY A 160 -12.14 4.18 -3.66
C GLY A 160 -11.10 4.69 -2.67
N PHE A 161 -11.55 5.33 -1.58
CA PHE A 161 -10.67 5.76 -0.49
C PHE A 161 -10.09 4.54 0.23
N GLN A 162 -8.77 4.39 0.20
CA GLN A 162 -8.08 3.26 0.84
C GLN A 162 -7.52 3.62 2.21
N LYS A 163 -7.79 2.76 3.20
CA LYS A 163 -7.24 2.83 4.57
C LYS A 163 -5.98 1.95 4.63
N LEU A 164 -4.81 2.54 4.39
CA LEU A 164 -3.52 1.84 4.48
C LEU A 164 -2.85 2.06 5.84
N CYS A 165 -2.52 0.97 6.52
CA CYS A 165 -1.82 0.99 7.80
C CYS A 165 -0.37 1.44 7.62
N LEU A 166 0.08 2.44 8.40
CA LEU A 166 1.46 2.90 8.40
C LEU A 166 2.44 1.84 8.96
N LYS A 167 2.95 0.98 8.08
CA LYS A 167 4.24 0.30 8.27
C LYS A 167 5.32 1.10 7.54
N THR A 168 6.02 1.96 8.25
CA THR A 168 7.15 2.73 7.72
C THR A 168 8.39 1.86 7.56
N SER A 169 8.49 1.17 6.43
CA SER A 169 9.79 0.78 5.85
C SER A 169 10.14 1.74 4.71
N PRO A 170 11.43 1.93 4.36
CA PRO A 170 11.80 2.69 3.17
C PRO A 170 11.40 1.89 1.92
N LEU A 171 10.37 2.35 1.22
CA LEU A 171 9.98 1.78 -0.07
C LEU A 171 10.89 2.36 -1.15
N GLU A 172 11.89 1.59 -1.60
CA GLU A 172 12.64 1.95 -2.81
C GLU A 172 11.75 1.66 -4.03
N LEU A 173 11.34 2.72 -4.72
CA LEU A 173 10.52 2.63 -5.94
C LEU A 173 11.39 2.25 -7.15
N PRO A 174 10.89 1.46 -8.12
CA PRO A 174 11.74 0.83 -9.15
C PRO A 174 12.25 1.79 -10.24
N TRP A 175 11.70 3.00 -10.33
CA TRP A 175 12.01 3.96 -11.40
C TRP A 175 13.04 5.01 -10.95
N LYS A 176 14.19 5.03 -11.62
CA LYS A 176 15.14 6.15 -11.58
C LYS A 176 14.44 7.40 -12.14
N ARG A 177 14.26 8.45 -11.33
CA ARG A 177 13.87 9.76 -11.84
C ARG A 177 15.08 10.43 -12.51
N HIS A 178 14.95 10.78 -13.79
CA HIS A 178 15.88 11.71 -14.43
C HIS A 178 15.56 13.14 -13.97
N ALA A 179 16.57 13.89 -13.55
CA ALA A 179 16.43 15.08 -12.70
C ALA A 179 16.00 16.38 -13.41
N LYS A 180 15.10 16.34 -14.42
CA LYS A 180 14.72 17.54 -15.22
C LYS A 180 13.23 17.69 -15.59
N THR A 181 12.30 16.94 -14.98
CA THR A 181 10.88 16.89 -15.44
C THR A 181 9.81 17.38 -14.46
N THR A 182 10.15 17.88 -13.27
CA THR A 182 9.14 18.38 -12.31
C THR A 182 8.49 19.72 -12.72
N ASP A 183 9.22 20.59 -13.41
CA ASP A 183 8.78 21.96 -13.75
C ASP A 183 7.77 22.08 -14.91
N ARG A 184 7.28 20.94 -15.43
CA ARG A 184 6.31 20.92 -16.55
C ARG A 184 4.98 20.23 -16.23
N MET A 185 4.78 19.68 -15.04
CA MET A 185 3.50 19.03 -14.69
C MET A 185 2.36 20.01 -14.35
N PHE A 186 2.67 21.27 -14.03
CA PHE A 186 1.67 22.25 -13.57
C PHE A 186 1.70 23.58 -14.34
N LYS A 187 2.42 23.66 -15.46
CA LYS A 187 2.18 24.73 -16.43
C LYS A 187 0.84 24.46 -17.13
N ASP A 188 0.07 25.53 -17.31
CA ASP A 188 -1.23 25.56 -17.97
C ASP A 188 -2.40 24.83 -17.26
N PHE A 189 -2.28 24.55 -15.95
CA PHE A 189 -3.41 24.07 -15.16
C PHE A 189 -4.39 25.24 -14.84
N PRO A 190 -5.69 25.16 -15.19
CA PRO A 190 -6.62 26.26 -14.95
C PRO A 190 -6.86 26.52 -13.45
N LYS A 191 -6.85 27.79 -13.05
CA LYS A 191 -7.02 28.19 -11.64
C LYS A 191 -8.37 27.79 -11.04
N ASP A 192 -9.38 27.55 -11.88
CA ASP A 192 -10.75 27.19 -11.48
C ASP A 192 -10.99 25.67 -11.37
N SER A 193 -9.98 24.83 -11.67
CA SER A 193 -10.14 23.37 -11.73
C SER A 193 -10.22 22.68 -10.36
N ILE A 194 -9.98 23.38 -9.25
CA ILE A 194 -10.12 22.84 -7.89
C ILE A 194 -11.20 23.64 -7.16
N LYS A 195 -12.44 23.12 -7.20
CA LYS A 195 -13.47 23.54 -6.24
C LYS A 195 -13.13 22.92 -4.89
N SER A 196 -12.68 23.74 -3.94
CA SER A 196 -12.39 23.30 -2.57
C SER A 196 -13.61 22.60 -1.96
N THR A 197 -13.50 21.32 -1.66
CA THR A 197 -14.61 20.50 -1.15
C THR A 197 -14.69 20.52 0.38
N SER A 198 -13.73 21.14 1.05
CA SER A 198 -13.63 21.23 2.51
C SER A 198 -13.05 22.56 2.98
N LEU A 199 -13.56 23.08 4.10
CA LEU A 199 -13.01 24.27 4.79
C LEU A 199 -11.51 24.09 5.14
N LEU A 200 -11.10 22.85 5.43
CA LEU A 200 -9.73 22.51 5.79
C LEU A 200 -8.78 22.64 4.59
N GLU A 201 -9.27 22.37 3.38
CA GLU A 201 -8.54 22.50 2.12
C GLU A 201 -8.30 23.98 1.79
N ALA A 202 -9.33 24.82 1.92
CA ALA A 202 -9.21 26.26 1.78
C ALA A 202 -8.22 26.88 2.79
N LEU A 203 -8.30 26.48 4.06
CA LEU A 203 -7.38 26.94 5.11
C LEU A 203 -5.93 26.44 4.91
N ALA A 204 -5.74 25.25 4.34
CA ALA A 204 -4.41 24.74 4.01
C ALA A 204 -3.76 25.56 2.89
N ILE A 205 -4.49 25.86 1.81
CA ILE A 205 -4.01 26.68 0.69
C ILE A 205 -3.57 28.07 1.20
N ILE A 206 -4.43 28.75 1.97
CA ILE A 206 -4.15 30.08 2.55
C ILE A 206 -2.90 30.11 3.44
N LYS A 207 -2.55 28.98 4.09
CA LYS A 207 -1.33 28.86 4.92
C LYS A 207 -0.09 28.45 4.12
N CYS A 208 -0.25 27.64 3.07
CA CYS A 208 0.88 27.18 2.26
C CYS A 208 1.54 28.31 1.45
N ASP A 209 0.76 29.29 0.98
CA ASP A 209 1.29 30.44 0.23
C ASP A 209 2.31 31.30 1.03
N ASN A 210 2.33 31.18 2.36
CA ASN A 210 3.15 32.04 3.22
C ASN A 210 4.45 31.40 3.74
N ILE A 211 4.66 30.08 3.61
CA ILE A 211 5.86 29.40 4.14
C ILE A 211 6.28 28.22 3.25
N MET A 212 7.26 28.44 2.36
CA MET A 212 8.41 27.53 2.10
C MET A 212 9.32 28.06 0.96
N PHE A 213 10.16 29.06 1.25
CA PHE A 213 11.41 29.25 0.50
C PHE A 213 12.45 28.22 1.00
N LEU A 214 12.45 27.01 0.43
CA LEU A 214 13.59 26.09 0.54
C LEU A 214 14.53 26.29 -0.64
N ARG A 215 15.31 27.37 -0.52
CA ARG A 215 16.48 27.64 -1.37
C ARG A 215 17.57 26.63 -1.04
N ASN A 216 17.82 25.68 -1.94
CA ASN A 216 18.94 24.75 -1.83
C ASN A 216 20.21 25.40 -2.42
N ASP A 217 20.94 26.16 -1.62
CA ASP A 217 22.28 26.66 -1.98
C ASP A 217 23.34 25.54 -1.84
N PHE A 218 23.24 24.46 -2.63
CA PHE A 218 24.25 23.38 -2.67
C PHE A 218 24.30 22.62 -4.02
N GLU A 219 24.58 23.31 -5.13
CA GLU A 219 25.12 22.67 -6.35
C GLU A 219 25.77 23.69 -7.32
N ASP A 220 26.88 24.34 -6.92
CA ASP A 220 27.57 25.31 -7.79
C ASP A 220 29.10 25.36 -7.56
N VAL A 221 29.78 24.23 -7.83
CA VAL A 221 31.26 24.15 -7.90
C VAL A 221 31.77 23.27 -9.06
N ALA A 222 30.97 22.33 -9.58
CA ALA A 222 31.49 21.24 -10.43
C ALA A 222 31.36 21.42 -11.97
N ASN A 223 30.59 22.39 -12.47
CA ASN A 223 30.21 22.46 -13.90
C ASN A 223 30.40 23.86 -14.52
N LYS A 224 31.60 24.45 -14.43
CA LYS A 224 31.88 25.74 -15.09
C LYS A 224 33.32 25.99 -15.60
N GLU A 225 34.06 24.94 -15.94
CA GLU A 225 35.35 25.06 -16.64
C GLU A 225 35.34 24.52 -18.08
N MET A 226 34.19 24.06 -18.59
CA MET A 226 34.10 23.49 -19.95
C MET A 226 32.87 23.98 -20.72
N SER A 227 32.80 25.30 -20.94
CA SER A 227 32.17 25.93 -22.11
C SER A 227 32.45 27.44 -22.13
N ASP A 228 32.72 27.95 -23.32
CA ASP A 228 32.59 29.34 -23.76
C ASP A 228 33.57 30.40 -23.22
N SER A 229 34.82 30.20 -23.66
CA SER A 229 35.62 31.32 -24.15
C SER A 229 35.08 31.87 -25.49
N PHE A 230 34.08 32.77 -25.50
CA PHE A 230 33.99 33.83 -26.52
C PHE A 230 33.00 34.96 -26.17
N GLN A 231 33.35 36.16 -26.67
CA GLN A 231 32.56 37.42 -26.71
C GLN A 231 32.40 38.24 -25.41
N LEU A 232 33.14 39.36 -25.40
CA LEU A 232 32.83 40.60 -24.68
C LEU A 232 31.45 41.13 -25.16
N THR A 233 30.68 41.93 -24.41
CA THR A 233 30.97 43.36 -24.09
C THR A 233 30.07 43.95 -23.00
N ASP A 234 30.68 44.81 -22.16
CA ASP A 234 30.22 46.10 -21.62
C ASP A 234 28.84 46.38 -20.98
N ALA A 235 28.88 47.38 -20.08
CA ALA A 235 27.82 48.16 -19.42
C ALA A 235 27.21 47.53 -18.15
N ALA A 236 27.73 47.71 -16.93
CA ALA A 236 28.15 48.92 -16.19
C ALA A 236 26.99 49.78 -15.60
N LYS A 237 27.12 50.01 -14.28
CA LYS A 237 26.64 51.16 -13.45
C LYS A 237 25.24 51.16 -12.82
N ASN A 238 25.29 51.26 -11.47
CA ASN A 238 24.46 52.12 -10.59
C ASN A 238 22.97 51.72 -10.38
N ASN A 239 22.28 52.05 -9.27
CA ASN A 239 22.71 52.58 -7.96
C ASN A 239 21.74 52.18 -6.84
N GLU A 240 22.29 52.00 -5.64
CA GLU A 240 21.84 52.50 -4.32
C GLU A 240 20.37 52.91 -4.03
N PHE A 241 19.89 52.41 -2.88
CA PHE A 241 19.04 53.06 -1.84
C PHE A 241 17.73 53.81 -2.17
N GLY A 242 16.67 53.50 -1.41
CA GLY A 242 15.60 54.47 -1.12
C GLY A 242 14.19 53.92 -0.87
N THR A 243 13.83 53.65 0.39
CA THR A 243 12.45 53.82 0.88
C THR A 243 12.15 55.32 1.01
N PRO A 244 10.90 55.85 0.86
CA PRO A 244 9.76 55.48 1.71
C PRO A 244 8.34 55.53 1.10
N PHE A 245 7.34 55.21 1.94
CA PHE A 245 5.89 55.39 1.72
C PHE A 245 5.49 56.83 1.34
N PRO A 246 4.39 57.01 0.59
CA PRO A 246 3.18 57.60 1.19
C PRO A 246 1.83 56.96 0.76
N GLN A 247 0.74 57.41 1.38
CA GLN A 247 -0.65 56.97 1.13
C GLN A 247 -1.37 57.83 0.04
N PRO A 248 -2.72 57.90 -0.09
CA PRO A 248 -3.40 57.48 -1.32
C PRO A 248 -4.05 58.64 -2.11
N VAL A 249 -4.29 58.43 -3.42
CA VAL A 249 -5.01 59.40 -4.27
C VAL A 249 -6.14 58.71 -5.06
N ALA A 250 -7.16 59.49 -5.41
CA ALA A 250 -8.49 59.03 -5.78
C ALA A 250 -8.67 58.55 -7.22
N ILE A 251 -9.67 57.67 -7.37
CA ILE A 251 -10.69 57.58 -8.44
C ILE A 251 -10.33 58.24 -9.78
N GLN A 252 -10.26 57.43 -10.84
CA GLN A 252 -10.71 57.85 -12.17
C GLN A 252 -11.60 56.79 -12.83
N SER A 253 -12.68 57.28 -13.43
CA SER A 253 -13.61 56.55 -14.29
C SER A 253 -13.08 56.50 -15.71
N LEU A 254 -13.34 55.39 -16.44
CA LEU A 254 -13.49 55.41 -17.89
C LEU A 254 -14.27 54.18 -18.36
N ALA A 255 -15.15 54.39 -19.35
CA ALA A 255 -16.07 53.39 -19.89
C ALA A 255 -15.69 53.01 -21.33
N GLY A 256 -16.25 51.89 -21.80
CA GLY A 256 -16.08 51.34 -23.15
C GLY A 256 -15.52 49.90 -23.13
N THR A 257 -15.91 49.00 -24.03
CA THR A 257 -16.87 49.10 -25.14
C THR A 257 -17.26 47.69 -25.61
N SER A 258 -18.48 47.53 -26.17
CA SER A 258 -18.87 46.56 -27.23
C SER A 258 -18.45 45.08 -27.18
N VAL A 259 -19.38 44.14 -27.45
CA VAL A 259 -19.39 43.31 -28.68
C VAL A 259 -20.83 42.81 -28.94
N ALA A 260 -21.14 42.57 -30.22
CA ALA A 260 -22.47 42.38 -30.82
C ALA A 260 -22.92 40.88 -30.91
N PRO A 261 -24.14 40.58 -31.42
CA PRO A 261 -24.81 39.27 -31.31
C PRO A 261 -24.91 38.46 -32.63
N GLU A 262 -25.30 37.18 -32.53
CA GLU A 262 -25.82 36.30 -33.61
C GLU A 262 -26.72 35.20 -32.99
N LYS A 263 -27.69 34.52 -33.64
CA LYS A 263 -28.45 34.68 -34.92
C LYS A 263 -29.60 33.63 -34.96
N SER A 264 -30.72 33.96 -35.62
CA SER A 264 -31.54 33.05 -36.45
C SER A 264 -32.54 33.90 -37.26
N PHE A 265 -32.59 33.93 -38.61
CA PHE A 265 -32.90 32.85 -39.60
C PHE A 265 -34.39 32.44 -39.48
N ILE A 266 -35.33 32.51 -40.46
CA ILE A 266 -35.38 32.49 -41.96
C ILE A 266 -36.56 33.43 -42.41
N GLY A 267 -36.73 33.98 -43.63
CA GLY A 267 -35.91 34.05 -44.86
C GLY A 267 -36.59 33.63 -46.19
N GLY A 268 -36.88 34.54 -47.13
CA GLY A 268 -37.26 34.23 -48.53
C GLY A 268 -38.65 34.70 -49.03
N SER A 269 -38.71 35.24 -50.25
CA SER A 269 -39.91 35.82 -50.88
C SER A 269 -40.39 35.01 -52.09
N LYS A 270 -41.70 34.84 -52.29
CA LYS A 270 -42.45 35.22 -53.52
C LYS A 270 -43.88 34.69 -53.59
N GLU A 271 -44.68 35.41 -54.39
CA GLU A 271 -45.93 35.04 -55.07
C GLU A 271 -47.14 34.64 -54.19
N GLU A 272 -48.21 35.44 -54.29
CA GLU A 272 -49.46 34.93 -54.90
C GLU A 272 -50.37 36.08 -55.38
N GLY A 273 -51.38 35.73 -56.18
CA GLY A 273 -52.37 36.64 -56.76
C GLY A 273 -53.44 37.14 -55.76
N PRO A 274 -54.35 38.04 -56.18
CA PRO A 274 -54.98 38.99 -55.25
C PRO A 274 -56.43 38.68 -54.88
N SER A 275 -56.87 39.11 -53.69
CA SER A 275 -58.22 39.68 -53.49
C SER A 275 -58.45 40.41 -52.15
N PHE A 276 -58.82 41.69 -52.25
CA PHE A 276 -59.99 42.32 -51.60
C PHE A 276 -60.14 42.36 -50.05
N SER A 277 -59.83 43.51 -49.41
CA SER A 277 -60.73 44.19 -48.44
C SER A 277 -60.13 45.51 -47.90
N PHE A 278 -60.94 46.58 -47.84
CA PHE A 278 -60.48 47.96 -47.54
C PHE A 278 -60.77 48.42 -46.10
N SER A 279 -61.27 47.53 -45.22
CA SER A 279 -61.81 47.93 -43.90
C SER A 279 -60.78 47.97 -42.76
N HIS A 280 -59.64 47.30 -42.89
CA HIS A 280 -58.73 47.01 -41.76
C HIS A 280 -57.69 48.13 -41.49
N GLU A 281 -57.54 49.10 -42.41
CA GLU A 281 -56.51 50.16 -42.34
C GLU A 281 -56.85 51.33 -41.40
N MET A 282 -58.11 51.45 -40.97
CA MET A 282 -58.59 52.51 -40.06
C MET A 282 -58.46 52.14 -38.57
N GLU A 283 -58.57 50.84 -38.24
CA GLU A 283 -58.49 50.34 -36.87
C GLU A 283 -57.03 50.27 -36.41
N THR A 284 -56.18 49.67 -37.23
CA THR A 284 -54.73 49.58 -37.04
C THR A 284 -54.06 50.93 -36.74
N LYS A 285 -54.45 52.02 -37.41
CA LYS A 285 -53.92 53.38 -37.15
C LYS A 285 -54.33 53.95 -35.79
N LYS A 286 -55.50 53.58 -35.24
CA LYS A 286 -55.93 54.00 -33.89
C LYS A 286 -55.21 53.21 -32.81
N GLU A 287 -55.01 51.92 -33.04
CA GLU A 287 -54.22 51.05 -32.16
C GLU A 287 -52.75 51.47 -32.13
N GLU A 288 -52.17 51.85 -33.26
CA GLU A 288 -50.79 52.37 -33.32
C GLU A 288 -50.63 53.70 -32.52
N GLN A 289 -51.67 54.54 -32.49
CA GLN A 289 -51.67 55.77 -31.70
C GLN A 289 -51.84 55.52 -30.19
N SER A 290 -52.71 54.58 -29.79
CA SER A 290 -52.87 54.22 -28.38
C SER A 290 -51.62 53.50 -27.84
N LEU A 291 -50.99 52.63 -28.63
CA LEU A 291 -49.70 52.02 -28.31
C LEU A 291 -48.59 53.06 -28.14
N LYS A 292 -48.48 54.06 -29.03
CA LYS A 292 -47.51 55.17 -28.87
C LYS A 292 -47.76 56.01 -27.62
N HIS A 293 -49.02 56.20 -27.22
CA HIS A 293 -49.35 56.87 -25.97
C HIS A 293 -48.94 56.04 -24.74
N LEU A 294 -49.23 54.73 -24.75
CA LEU A 294 -48.81 53.80 -23.70
C LEU A 294 -47.29 53.71 -23.59
N GLN A 295 -46.58 53.64 -24.71
CA GLN A 295 -45.12 53.66 -24.79
C GLN A 295 -44.57 54.89 -24.06
N LYS A 296 -45.10 56.08 -24.37
CA LYS A 296 -44.66 57.32 -23.70
C LYS A 296 -44.96 57.32 -22.20
N GLN A 297 -46.12 56.81 -21.76
CA GLN A 297 -46.40 56.66 -20.32
C GLN A 297 -45.44 55.68 -19.64
N ILE A 298 -45.04 54.61 -20.32
CA ILE A 298 -44.03 53.66 -19.84
C ILE A 298 -42.66 54.34 -19.74
N ASP A 299 -42.28 55.17 -20.72
CA ASP A 299 -41.02 55.91 -20.69
C ASP A 299 -41.00 56.98 -19.57
N ASP A 300 -42.04 57.80 -19.45
CA ASP A 300 -42.20 58.80 -18.38
C ASP A 300 -42.17 58.16 -16.97
N THR A 301 -42.78 56.97 -16.82
CA THR A 301 -42.75 56.23 -15.54
C THR A 301 -41.40 55.55 -15.29
N ASN A 302 -40.71 55.07 -16.33
CA ASN A 302 -39.35 54.55 -16.23
C ASN A 302 -38.34 55.64 -15.82
N GLU A 303 -38.45 56.85 -16.37
CA GLU A 303 -37.62 58.00 -15.96
C GLU A 303 -37.87 58.36 -14.49
N ARG A 304 -39.14 58.38 -14.05
CA ARG A 304 -39.48 58.62 -12.64
C ARG A 304 -38.94 57.53 -11.71
N ILE A 305 -38.98 56.27 -12.13
CA ILE A 305 -38.38 55.14 -11.40
C ILE A 305 -36.85 55.29 -11.34
N ALA A 306 -36.19 55.71 -12.43
CA ALA A 306 -34.76 55.97 -12.45
C ALA A 306 -34.37 57.10 -11.48
N ALA A 307 -35.10 58.22 -11.50
CA ALA A 307 -34.89 59.33 -10.56
C ALA A 307 -35.12 58.91 -9.09
N MET A 308 -36.11 58.04 -8.82
CA MET A 308 -36.31 57.48 -7.47
C MET A 308 -35.19 56.53 -7.06
N ARG A 309 -34.64 55.71 -7.97
CA ARG A 309 -33.46 54.85 -7.71
C ARG A 309 -32.25 55.70 -7.32
N GLU A 310 -31.95 56.75 -8.09
CA GLU A 310 -30.90 57.72 -7.79
C GLU A 310 -31.02 58.32 -6.37
N VAL A 311 -32.23 58.71 -5.96
CA VAL A 311 -32.46 59.24 -4.60
C VAL A 311 -32.29 58.15 -3.54
N LEU A 312 -32.76 56.92 -3.79
CA LEU A 312 -32.57 55.78 -2.89
C LEU A 312 -31.10 55.43 -2.72
N ASP A 313 -30.30 55.43 -3.79
CA ASP A 313 -28.87 55.12 -3.73
C ASP A 313 -28.08 56.23 -3.02
N ARG A 314 -28.43 57.50 -3.22
CA ARG A 314 -27.90 58.62 -2.40
C ARG A 314 -28.26 58.48 -0.92
N LYS A 315 -29.42 57.91 -0.58
CA LYS A 315 -29.83 57.66 0.81
C LYS A 315 -29.13 56.43 1.39
N ARG A 316 -29.00 55.32 0.66
CA ARG A 316 -28.18 54.14 1.03
C ARG A 316 -26.74 54.52 1.31
N ASN A 317 -26.12 55.31 0.43
CA ASN A 317 -24.75 55.79 0.62
C ASN A 317 -24.57 56.70 1.86
N LYS A 318 -25.63 57.43 2.27
CA LYS A 318 -25.63 58.17 3.55
C LYS A 318 -25.87 57.25 4.75
N LEU A 319 -26.74 56.25 4.62
CA LEU A 319 -27.00 55.23 5.64
C LEU A 319 -25.70 54.47 5.97
N HIS A 320 -25.01 53.94 4.96
CA HIS A 320 -23.74 53.22 5.13
C HIS A 320 -22.64 54.07 5.77
N LYS A 321 -22.58 55.38 5.49
CA LYS A 321 -21.67 56.29 6.19
C LYS A 321 -22.03 56.45 7.68
N VAL A 322 -23.31 56.51 8.02
CA VAL A 322 -23.75 56.57 9.42
C VAL A 322 -23.51 55.23 10.13
N GLU A 323 -23.79 54.10 9.48
CA GLU A 323 -23.49 52.75 10.00
C GLU A 323 -21.99 52.57 10.28
N HIS A 324 -21.12 53.00 9.35
CA HIS A 324 -19.67 52.99 9.53
C HIS A 324 -19.24 53.82 10.74
N ASN A 325 -19.71 55.07 10.85
CA ASN A 325 -19.38 55.94 11.97
C ASN A 325 -19.87 55.38 13.32
N ILE A 326 -21.02 54.69 13.34
CA ILE A 326 -21.52 54.01 14.55
C ILE A 326 -20.57 52.86 14.96
N LEU A 327 -20.08 52.08 14.00
CA LEU A 327 -19.10 51.01 14.26
C LEU A 327 -17.75 51.57 14.75
N GLU A 328 -17.27 52.69 14.21
CA GLU A 328 -16.08 53.39 14.68
C GLU A 328 -16.25 53.93 16.12
N ILE A 329 -17.41 54.54 16.42
CA ILE A 329 -17.73 55.02 17.78
C ILE A 329 -17.87 53.84 18.76
N GLN A 330 -18.41 52.70 18.32
CA GLN A 330 -18.56 51.51 19.15
C GLN A 330 -17.22 50.82 19.44
N THR A 331 -16.34 50.71 18.45
CA THR A 331 -14.98 50.15 18.62
C THR A 331 -14.10 51.05 19.48
N THR A 332 -14.11 52.36 19.27
CA THR A 332 -13.41 53.33 20.14
C THR A 332 -13.96 53.33 21.57
N LYS A 333 -15.27 53.21 21.77
CA LYS A 333 -15.87 53.02 23.10
C LYS A 333 -15.36 51.74 23.78
N GLN A 334 -15.30 50.61 23.07
CA GLN A 334 -14.76 49.36 23.63
C GLN A 334 -13.26 49.49 23.99
N GLN A 335 -12.47 50.15 23.14
CA GLN A 335 -11.06 50.45 23.44
C GLN A 335 -10.92 51.31 24.70
N LEU A 336 -11.67 52.40 24.83
CA LEU A 336 -11.67 53.25 26.03
C LEU A 336 -12.14 52.49 27.28
N GLN A 337 -13.16 51.63 27.18
CA GLN A 337 -13.60 50.78 28.29
C GLN A 337 -12.51 49.80 28.75
N THR A 338 -11.79 49.15 27.82
CA THR A 338 -10.67 48.24 28.18
C THR A 338 -9.46 49.00 28.73
N GLN A 339 -9.19 50.22 28.26
CA GLN A 339 -8.16 51.10 28.84
C GLN A 339 -8.52 51.54 30.26
N LEU A 340 -9.76 51.97 30.48
CA LEU A 340 -10.26 52.39 31.80
C LEU A 340 -10.25 51.24 32.79
N ALA A 341 -10.69 50.04 32.38
CA ALA A 341 -10.59 48.83 33.20
C ALA A 341 -9.14 48.49 33.57
N ARG A 342 -8.20 48.61 32.62
CA ARG A 342 -6.75 48.43 32.89
C ARG A 342 -6.22 49.49 33.86
N GLN A 343 -6.63 50.75 33.73
CA GLN A 343 -6.23 51.82 34.65
C GLN A 343 -6.78 51.60 36.07
N GLN A 344 -8.03 51.16 36.20
CA GLN A 344 -8.62 50.77 37.49
C GLN A 344 -7.86 49.61 38.14
N GLN A 345 -7.49 48.58 37.36
CA GLN A 345 -6.64 47.48 37.84
C GLN A 345 -5.24 47.94 38.23
N LEU A 346 -4.65 48.92 37.53
CA LEU A 346 -3.35 49.49 37.88
C LEU A 346 -3.43 50.29 39.20
N LEU A 347 -4.52 51.04 39.40
CA LEU A 347 -4.79 51.77 40.66
C LEU A 347 -4.98 50.83 41.86
N THR A 348 -5.59 49.65 41.70
CA THR A 348 -5.72 48.68 42.81
C THR A 348 -4.41 47.94 43.11
N LEU A 349 -3.48 47.84 42.15
CA LEU A 349 -2.19 47.18 42.33
C LEU A 349 -1.08 48.11 42.84
N LEU A 350 -1.20 49.43 42.62
CA LEU A 350 -0.25 50.46 43.07
C LEU A 350 0.06 50.41 44.59
N PRO A 351 -0.91 50.26 45.51
CA PRO A 351 -0.64 50.18 46.95
C PRO A 351 0.26 48.99 47.37
N GLN A 352 0.40 47.98 46.52
CA GLN A 352 1.26 46.80 46.76
C GLN A 352 2.38 46.68 45.70
N ALA A 353 2.73 47.77 45.02
CA ALA A 353 3.67 47.74 43.89
C ALA A 353 5.01 47.05 44.22
N SER A 354 5.64 47.38 45.35
CA SER A 354 6.91 46.76 45.79
C SER A 354 6.78 45.26 46.02
N ALA A 355 5.73 44.81 46.70
CA ALA A 355 5.46 43.39 46.95
C ALA A 355 5.12 42.63 45.65
N ASN A 356 4.47 43.29 44.68
CA ASN A 356 4.14 42.71 43.38
C ASN A 356 5.38 42.61 42.48
N ILE A 357 6.26 43.61 42.48
CA ILE A 357 7.56 43.58 41.79
C ILE A 357 8.42 42.43 42.33
N ALA A 358 8.60 42.34 43.65
CA ALA A 358 9.39 41.26 44.27
C ALA A 358 8.85 39.85 43.94
N LYS A 359 7.52 39.66 43.88
CA LYS A 359 6.91 38.41 43.42
C LYS A 359 7.20 38.11 41.94
N LEU A 360 7.15 39.12 41.08
CA LEU A 360 7.47 38.98 39.65
C LEU A 360 8.95 38.67 39.43
N GLU A 361 9.85 39.31 40.18
CA GLU A 361 11.28 39.03 40.16
C GLU A 361 11.59 37.59 40.60
N ALA A 362 10.98 37.12 41.70
CA ALA A 362 11.12 35.74 42.15
C ALA A 362 10.56 34.72 41.13
N LEU A 363 9.43 35.04 40.48
CA LEU A 363 8.90 34.22 39.38
C LEU A 363 9.82 34.21 38.16
N CYS A 364 10.40 35.35 37.78
CA CYS A 364 11.39 35.44 36.71
C CYS A 364 12.64 34.62 37.02
N GLN A 365 13.19 34.73 38.23
CA GLN A 365 14.34 33.94 38.70
C GLN A 365 14.03 32.43 38.62
N SER A 366 12.91 31.98 39.20
CA SER A 366 12.48 30.58 39.15
C SER A 366 12.28 30.08 37.71
N ASN A 367 11.79 30.94 36.80
CA ASN A 367 11.61 30.59 35.39
C ASN A 367 12.95 30.53 34.62
N VAL A 368 13.93 31.37 34.98
CA VAL A 368 15.31 31.29 34.44
C VAL A 368 15.98 30.00 34.90
N GLU A 369 15.88 29.64 36.18
CA GLU A 369 16.39 28.37 36.73
C GLU A 369 15.78 27.16 36.02
N LYS A 370 14.44 27.11 35.89
CA LYS A 370 13.73 26.06 35.14
C LYS A 370 14.19 25.98 33.68
N LYS A 371 14.35 27.13 33.01
CA LYS A 371 14.86 27.18 31.62
C LYS A 371 16.28 26.64 31.53
N MET A 372 17.16 26.95 32.48
CA MET A 372 18.53 26.41 32.52
C MET A 372 18.53 24.90 32.77
N ALA A 373 17.75 24.41 33.73
CA ALA A 373 17.62 22.98 34.02
C ALA A 373 17.13 22.17 32.79
N ILE A 374 16.09 22.66 32.10
CA ILE A 374 15.59 22.05 30.86
C ILE A 374 16.65 22.07 29.75
N THR A 375 17.42 23.16 29.64
CA THR A 375 18.49 23.29 28.65
C THR A 375 19.62 22.29 28.92
N GLN A 376 20.03 22.13 30.18
CA GLN A 376 21.02 21.14 30.61
C GLN A 376 20.55 19.70 30.34
N GLN A 377 19.31 19.37 30.75
CA GLN A 377 18.73 18.05 30.52
C GLN A 377 18.62 17.72 29.01
N THR A 378 18.25 18.71 28.19
CA THR A 378 18.19 18.58 26.73
C THR A 378 19.59 18.38 26.14
N ALA A 379 20.62 19.09 26.62
CA ALA A 379 22.00 18.93 26.16
C ALA A 379 22.55 17.52 26.47
N ILE A 380 22.30 17.02 27.68
CA ILE A 380 22.70 15.66 28.12
C ILE A 380 22.08 14.58 27.21
N LEU A 381 20.79 14.70 26.88
CA LEU A 381 20.09 13.73 26.03
C LEU A 381 20.44 13.88 24.54
N ARG A 382 20.73 15.08 24.06
CA ARG A 382 21.06 15.35 22.65
C ARG A 382 22.42 14.78 22.22
N GLY A 383 23.40 14.79 23.13
CA GLY A 383 24.75 14.26 22.87
C GLY A 383 24.79 12.80 22.36
N PRO A 384 24.23 11.81 23.11
CA PRO A 384 24.21 10.41 22.66
C PRO A 384 23.36 10.21 21.41
N LEU A 385 22.20 10.88 21.29
CA LEU A 385 21.33 10.77 20.11
C LEU A 385 22.03 11.24 18.83
N LEU A 386 22.84 12.29 18.88
CA LEU A 386 23.63 12.74 17.73
C LEU A 386 24.74 11.74 17.36
N LYS A 387 25.37 11.09 18.34
CA LYS A 387 26.37 10.03 18.09
C LYS A 387 25.73 8.78 17.47
N GLU A 388 24.57 8.36 17.96
CA GLU A 388 23.80 7.25 17.40
C GLU A 388 23.33 7.57 15.97
N TYR A 389 22.83 8.79 15.73
CA TYR A 389 22.46 9.26 14.40
C TYR A 389 23.64 9.24 13.42
N ALA A 390 24.82 9.71 13.83
CA ALA A 390 26.03 9.66 13.00
C ALA A 390 26.41 8.21 12.67
N ALA A 391 26.48 7.33 13.68
CA ALA A 391 26.80 5.91 13.48
C ALA A 391 25.79 5.20 12.54
N LEU A 392 24.50 5.52 12.62
CA LEU A 392 23.47 5.00 11.71
C LEU A 392 23.62 5.53 10.28
N GLN A 393 24.06 6.78 10.09
CA GLN A 393 24.36 7.31 8.76
C GLN A 393 25.60 6.65 8.15
N ASP A 394 26.65 6.44 8.94
CA ASP A 394 27.86 5.73 8.51
C ASP A 394 27.55 4.27 8.14
N GLN A 395 26.76 3.57 8.96
CA GLN A 395 26.28 2.21 8.67
C GLN A 395 25.46 2.17 7.36
N LYS A 396 24.58 3.15 7.14
CA LYS A 396 23.79 3.28 5.92
C LYS A 396 24.67 3.58 4.70
N ALA A 397 25.69 4.40 4.83
CA ALA A 397 26.66 4.70 3.76
C ALA A 397 27.49 3.45 3.41
N SER A 398 28.00 2.75 4.43
CA SER A 398 28.75 1.49 4.28
C SER A 398 27.91 0.40 3.60
N ARG A 399 26.67 0.16 4.07
CA ARG A 399 25.75 -0.78 3.42
C ARG A 399 25.48 -0.41 1.96
N LYS A 400 25.30 0.89 1.64
CA LYS A 400 25.14 1.34 0.24
C LYS A 400 26.40 1.10 -0.60
N ALA A 401 27.59 1.19 -0.02
CA ALA A 401 28.84 0.85 -0.72
C ALA A 401 28.94 -0.66 -1.00
N GLN A 402 28.65 -1.50 0.00
CA GLN A 402 28.61 -2.96 -0.15
C GLN A 402 27.59 -3.40 -1.22
N CYS A 403 26.38 -2.84 -1.21
CA CYS A 403 25.39 -3.13 -2.25
C CYS A 403 25.89 -2.77 -3.67
N ARG A 404 26.66 -1.68 -3.83
CA ARG A 404 27.30 -1.36 -5.13
C ARG A 404 28.38 -2.37 -5.51
N GLN A 405 29.20 -2.81 -4.56
CA GLN A 405 30.21 -3.84 -4.79
C GLN A 405 29.57 -5.17 -5.25
N TYR A 406 28.56 -5.67 -4.55
CA TYR A 406 27.83 -6.87 -4.96
C TYR A 406 27.17 -6.74 -6.34
N ILE A 407 26.65 -5.56 -6.70
CA ILE A 407 26.12 -5.32 -8.05
C ILE A 407 27.25 -5.43 -9.10
N HIS A 408 28.42 -4.83 -8.84
CA HIS A 408 29.58 -4.97 -9.74
C HIS A 408 30.06 -6.41 -9.87
N GLU A 409 30.14 -7.17 -8.78
CA GLU A 409 30.48 -8.60 -8.77
C GLU A 409 29.46 -9.43 -9.57
N ILE A 410 28.15 -9.22 -9.39
CA ILE A 410 27.11 -9.89 -10.16
C ILE A 410 27.24 -9.58 -11.66
N HIS A 411 27.62 -8.36 -12.04
CA HIS A 411 27.87 -8.01 -13.44
C HIS A 411 29.15 -8.68 -13.97
N ALA A 412 30.23 -8.76 -13.19
CA ALA A 412 31.45 -9.46 -13.56
C ALA A 412 31.18 -10.96 -13.79
N PHE A 413 30.55 -11.66 -12.84
CA PHE A 413 30.19 -13.07 -12.98
C PHE A 413 29.24 -13.35 -14.15
N ARG A 414 28.33 -12.42 -14.48
CA ARG A 414 27.47 -12.54 -15.67
C ARG A 414 28.26 -12.48 -16.96
N ASN A 415 29.26 -11.60 -17.05
CA ASN A 415 30.13 -11.53 -18.22
C ASN A 415 31.00 -12.79 -18.32
N GLU A 416 31.62 -13.24 -17.22
CA GLU A 416 32.39 -14.50 -17.18
C GLU A 416 31.55 -15.72 -17.58
N MET A 417 30.28 -15.79 -17.15
CA MET A 417 29.37 -16.85 -17.60
C MET A 417 29.05 -16.76 -19.09
N LEU A 418 28.95 -15.57 -19.68
CA LEU A 418 28.74 -15.42 -21.13
C LEU A 418 29.98 -15.88 -21.89
N ASP A 419 31.18 -15.45 -21.50
CA ASP A 419 32.45 -15.84 -22.12
C ASP A 419 32.71 -17.35 -22.02
N MET A 420 32.43 -17.96 -20.85
CA MET A 420 32.46 -19.42 -20.69
C MET A 420 31.42 -20.11 -21.56
N THR A 421 30.21 -19.56 -21.67
CA THR A 421 29.14 -20.10 -22.51
C THR A 421 29.57 -20.10 -23.98
N GLU A 422 30.14 -19.00 -24.47
CA GLU A 422 30.68 -18.90 -25.83
C GLU A 422 31.82 -19.90 -26.05
N THR A 423 32.76 -20.00 -25.10
CA THR A 423 33.85 -20.98 -25.13
C THR A 423 33.33 -22.43 -25.20
N ILE A 424 32.25 -22.75 -24.49
CA ILE A 424 31.60 -24.07 -24.55
C ILE A 424 30.96 -24.31 -25.92
N HIS A 425 30.29 -23.32 -26.51
CA HIS A 425 29.71 -23.45 -27.85
C HIS A 425 30.80 -23.67 -28.91
N GLN A 426 31.88 -22.87 -28.91
CA GLN A 426 33.02 -23.04 -29.81
C GLN A 426 33.68 -24.44 -29.65
N LYS A 427 33.80 -24.95 -28.41
CA LYS A 427 34.28 -26.31 -28.15
C LYS A 427 33.30 -27.40 -28.59
N MET A 428 32.00 -27.15 -28.52
CA MET A 428 30.98 -28.08 -28.99
C MET A 428 30.94 -28.15 -30.52
N GLU A 429 31.05 -27.03 -31.22
CA GLU A 429 31.13 -26.99 -32.69
C GLU A 429 32.39 -27.71 -33.21
N THR A 430 33.54 -27.47 -32.58
CA THR A 430 34.79 -28.16 -32.94
C THR A 430 34.72 -29.66 -32.65
N MET A 431 34.10 -30.07 -31.52
CA MET A 431 33.82 -31.47 -31.21
C MET A 431 32.91 -32.12 -32.27
N GLN A 432 31.77 -31.52 -32.60
CA GLN A 432 30.88 -32.02 -33.65
C GLN A 432 31.57 -32.07 -35.03
N GLY A 433 32.45 -31.11 -35.33
CA GLY A 433 33.26 -31.11 -36.54
C GLY A 433 34.26 -32.28 -36.60
N LEU A 434 34.86 -32.64 -35.46
CA LEU A 434 35.73 -33.81 -35.34
C LEU A 434 34.92 -35.11 -35.38
N GLU A 435 33.77 -35.19 -34.71
CA GLU A 435 32.86 -36.34 -34.77
C GLU A 435 32.38 -36.60 -36.19
N LYS A 436 31.97 -35.57 -36.95
CA LYS A 436 31.60 -35.73 -38.37
C LYS A 436 32.76 -36.29 -39.20
N LYS A 437 33.99 -35.82 -38.99
CA LYS A 437 35.20 -36.35 -39.64
C LYS A 437 35.48 -37.80 -39.23
N GLN A 438 35.33 -38.14 -37.95
CA GLN A 438 35.48 -39.50 -37.44
C GLN A 438 34.39 -40.42 -37.98
N GLN A 439 33.12 -40.01 -38.02
CA GLN A 439 32.02 -40.80 -38.58
C GLN A 439 32.18 -41.05 -40.08
N LEU A 440 32.74 -40.09 -40.84
CA LEU A 440 33.12 -40.32 -42.25
C LEU A 440 34.26 -41.34 -42.36
N ALA A 441 35.28 -41.27 -41.50
CA ALA A 441 36.34 -42.27 -41.44
C ALA A 441 35.84 -43.65 -40.95
N GLU A 442 34.91 -43.70 -40.01
CA GLU A 442 34.31 -44.95 -39.51
C GLU A 442 33.35 -45.56 -40.53
N ARG A 443 32.61 -44.77 -41.32
CA ARG A 443 31.83 -45.29 -42.45
C ARG A 443 32.70 -45.96 -43.51
N SER A 444 33.98 -45.57 -43.62
CA SER A 444 34.97 -46.29 -44.46
C SER A 444 35.53 -47.57 -43.81
N LYS A 445 35.25 -47.83 -42.52
CA LYS A 445 35.79 -48.98 -41.76
C LYS A 445 34.72 -49.94 -41.17
N LYS A 446 33.47 -49.52 -41.02
CA LYS A 446 32.43 -50.31 -40.35
C LYS A 446 31.76 -51.32 -41.29
N LYS A 447 32.46 -52.44 -41.50
CA LYS A 447 31.82 -53.74 -41.75
C LYS A 447 32.49 -54.91 -41.03
N ASP A 448 33.16 -54.65 -39.91
CA ASP A 448 33.69 -55.69 -39.03
C ASP A 448 32.62 -56.22 -38.07
N VAL A 449 32.41 -57.53 -38.13
CA VAL A 449 31.59 -58.30 -37.19
C VAL A 449 32.33 -58.41 -35.86
N MET A 450 31.63 -58.21 -34.74
CA MET A 450 32.21 -58.26 -33.39
C MET A 450 32.95 -59.59 -33.15
N THR A 451 34.28 -59.52 -33.14
CA THR A 451 35.15 -60.69 -33.05
C THR A 451 35.21 -61.21 -31.61
N ARG A 452 35.47 -62.51 -31.43
CA ARG A 452 35.68 -63.14 -30.10
C ARG A 452 36.67 -62.37 -29.20
N THR A 453 37.68 -61.75 -29.79
CA THR A 453 38.65 -60.88 -29.10
C THR A 453 38.02 -59.67 -28.42
N MET A 454 37.02 -59.03 -29.05
CA MET A 454 36.31 -57.87 -28.49
C MET A 454 35.49 -58.27 -27.26
N TYR A 455 34.83 -59.45 -27.29
CA TYR A 455 34.14 -59.99 -26.12
C TYR A 455 35.11 -60.32 -24.97
N LEU A 456 36.27 -60.91 -25.28
CA LEU A 456 37.33 -61.19 -24.29
C LEU A 456 37.89 -59.91 -23.65
N SER A 457 38.21 -58.88 -24.45
CA SER A 457 38.61 -57.56 -23.94
C SER A 457 37.52 -56.94 -23.07
N ARG A 458 36.26 -57.00 -23.52
CA ARG A 458 35.13 -56.45 -22.74
C ARG A 458 34.91 -57.18 -21.42
N ILE A 459 35.07 -58.50 -21.38
CA ILE A 459 35.03 -59.28 -20.14
C ILE A 459 36.19 -58.89 -19.22
N MET A 460 37.40 -58.68 -19.76
CA MET A 460 38.56 -58.23 -18.99
C MET A 460 38.36 -56.83 -18.40
N GLU A 461 37.79 -55.88 -19.16
CA GLU A 461 37.40 -54.55 -18.68
C GLU A 461 36.40 -54.64 -17.52
N ILE A 462 35.37 -55.49 -17.65
CA ILE A 462 34.37 -55.71 -16.59
C ILE A 462 35.04 -56.28 -15.33
N ILE A 463 35.95 -57.25 -15.48
CA ILE A 463 36.71 -57.82 -14.35
C ILE A 463 37.56 -56.74 -13.66
N GLN A 464 38.30 -55.92 -14.42
CA GLN A 464 39.08 -54.81 -13.88
C GLN A 464 38.19 -53.79 -13.15
N GLN A 465 37.03 -53.46 -13.72
CA GLN A 465 36.08 -52.54 -13.12
C GLN A 465 35.46 -53.09 -11.82
N VAL A 466 35.18 -54.40 -11.75
CA VAL A 466 34.71 -55.07 -10.52
C VAL A 466 35.78 -55.04 -9.42
N TYR A 467 37.06 -55.25 -9.75
CA TYR A 467 38.15 -55.10 -8.79
C TYR A 467 38.29 -53.65 -8.29
N LYS A 468 38.17 -52.66 -9.19
CA LYS A 468 38.19 -51.24 -8.84
C LYS A 468 37.03 -50.87 -7.91
N GLN A 469 35.80 -51.29 -8.24
CA GLN A 469 34.61 -51.10 -7.41
C GLN A 469 34.77 -51.74 -6.03
N LYS A 470 35.33 -52.96 -5.94
CA LYS A 470 35.59 -53.61 -4.65
C LYS A 470 36.57 -52.80 -3.76
N HIS A 471 37.58 -52.19 -4.36
CA HIS A 471 38.50 -51.30 -3.64
C HIS A 471 37.80 -50.00 -3.19
N GLU A 472 37.02 -49.36 -4.06
CA GLU A 472 36.25 -48.14 -3.74
C GLU A 472 35.21 -48.40 -2.63
N ILE A 473 34.48 -49.50 -2.68
CA ILE A 473 33.56 -49.94 -1.61
C ILE A 473 34.31 -50.13 -0.29
N SER A 474 35.50 -50.74 -0.33
CA SER A 474 36.33 -50.95 0.88
C SER A 474 36.77 -49.63 1.50
N LYS A 475 37.08 -48.62 0.68
CA LYS A 475 37.38 -47.25 1.13
C LYS A 475 36.15 -46.59 1.75
N ILE A 476 34.99 -46.61 1.07
CA ILE A 476 33.73 -46.06 1.59
C ILE A 476 33.35 -46.69 2.93
N LEU A 477 33.51 -48.02 3.09
CA LEU A 477 33.26 -48.72 4.36
C LEU A 477 34.20 -48.27 5.48
N ASN A 478 35.46 -47.94 5.16
CA ASN A 478 36.38 -47.37 6.14
C ASN A 478 35.97 -45.95 6.54
N ASP A 479 35.61 -45.12 5.56
CA ASP A 479 35.20 -43.73 5.80
C ASP A 479 33.90 -43.66 6.61
N VAL A 480 32.93 -44.54 6.34
CA VAL A 480 31.72 -44.71 7.17
C VAL A 480 32.06 -45.13 8.60
N LYS A 481 33.01 -46.06 8.80
CA LYS A 481 33.48 -46.44 10.15
C LYS A 481 34.21 -45.29 10.86
N ASN A 482 34.88 -44.40 10.13
CA ASN A 482 35.54 -43.22 10.70
C ASN A 482 34.50 -42.20 11.16
N LEU A 483 33.56 -41.84 10.28
CA LEU A 483 32.44 -40.94 10.60
C LEU A 483 31.59 -41.46 11.76
N GLN A 484 31.34 -42.77 11.86
CA GLN A 484 30.63 -43.36 13.01
C GLN A 484 31.41 -43.24 14.32
N ARG A 485 32.76 -43.28 14.30
CA ARG A 485 33.59 -43.07 15.50
C ARG A 485 33.63 -41.60 15.90
N GLU A 486 33.77 -40.69 14.95
CA GLU A 486 33.73 -39.24 15.18
C GLU A 486 32.38 -38.79 15.72
N LEU A 487 31.27 -39.26 15.13
CA LEU A 487 29.90 -38.98 15.59
C LEU A 487 29.69 -39.42 17.05
N LYS A 488 30.16 -40.62 17.43
CA LYS A 488 30.10 -41.08 18.82
C LYS A 488 30.95 -40.20 19.74
N ALA A 489 32.20 -39.91 19.38
CA ALA A 489 33.08 -39.07 20.20
C ALA A 489 32.52 -37.65 20.42
N VAL A 490 31.91 -37.04 19.39
CA VAL A 490 31.26 -35.73 19.50
C VAL A 490 29.98 -35.82 20.33
N SER A 491 29.14 -36.84 20.15
CA SER A 491 27.93 -37.06 20.94
C SER A 491 28.24 -37.27 22.43
N GLU A 492 29.22 -38.12 22.75
CA GLU A 492 29.68 -38.34 24.14
C GLU A 492 30.33 -37.09 24.76
N LYS A 493 30.99 -36.24 23.96
CA LYS A 493 31.50 -34.95 24.42
C LYS A 493 30.35 -33.97 24.70
N LEU A 494 29.33 -33.93 23.85
CA LEU A 494 28.13 -33.10 24.04
C LEU A 494 27.38 -33.51 25.31
N GLN A 495 27.12 -34.80 25.51
CA GLN A 495 26.43 -35.31 26.71
C GLN A 495 27.19 -34.98 27.99
N ARG A 496 28.51 -35.16 28.02
CA ARG A 496 29.35 -34.76 29.17
C ARG A 496 29.32 -33.25 29.41
N SER A 497 29.37 -32.43 28.35
CA SER A 497 29.29 -30.97 28.48
C SER A 497 27.91 -30.50 28.95
N LYS A 498 26.82 -31.14 28.50
CA LYS A 498 25.45 -30.88 28.96
C LYS A 498 25.33 -31.17 30.45
N ALA A 499 25.78 -32.34 30.90
CA ALA A 499 25.73 -32.74 32.31
C ALA A 499 26.50 -31.78 33.24
N VAL A 500 27.71 -31.33 32.85
CA VAL A 500 28.49 -30.35 33.64
C VAL A 500 27.78 -29.00 33.70
N ALA A 501 27.21 -28.52 32.59
CA ALA A 501 26.44 -27.27 32.57
C ALA A 501 25.19 -27.36 33.47
N ASP A 502 24.44 -28.46 33.39
CA ASP A 502 23.27 -28.72 34.24
C ASP A 502 23.65 -28.73 35.73
N GLU A 503 24.71 -29.46 36.11
CA GLU A 503 25.16 -29.54 37.50
C GLU A 503 25.60 -28.17 38.03
N THR A 504 26.33 -27.38 37.23
CA THR A 504 26.77 -26.03 37.66
C THR A 504 25.61 -25.05 37.82
N LEU A 505 24.63 -25.08 36.91
CA LEU A 505 23.41 -24.26 37.00
C LEU A 505 22.53 -24.69 38.18
N TYR A 506 22.31 -25.99 38.36
CA TYR A 506 21.56 -26.54 39.48
C TYR A 506 22.21 -26.19 40.83
N ARG A 507 23.54 -26.33 40.94
CA ARG A 507 24.32 -25.96 42.12
C ARG A 507 24.29 -24.45 42.41
N ALA A 508 24.29 -23.61 41.38
CA ALA A 508 24.14 -22.16 41.54
C ALA A 508 22.72 -21.78 42.03
N ALA A 509 21.68 -22.34 41.41
CA ALA A 509 20.28 -22.10 41.79
C ALA A 509 19.98 -22.59 43.22
N THR A 510 20.44 -23.79 43.60
CA THR A 510 20.24 -24.35 44.95
C THR A 510 21.04 -23.59 46.02
N LYS A 511 22.29 -23.17 45.73
CA LYS A 511 23.07 -22.33 46.65
C LYS A 511 22.42 -20.96 46.85
N SER A 512 21.86 -20.37 45.79
CA SER A 512 21.20 -19.06 45.88
C SER A 512 19.89 -19.11 46.66
N LYS A 513 19.10 -20.20 46.54
CA LYS A 513 17.87 -20.42 47.33
C LYS A 513 18.08 -20.33 48.84
N ARG A 514 19.26 -20.69 49.36
CA ARG A 514 19.60 -20.60 50.79
C ARG A 514 19.86 -19.16 51.28
N SER A 515 19.98 -18.19 50.38
CA SER A 515 20.38 -16.81 50.68
C SER A 515 19.28 -15.76 50.45
N ASN A 516 18.07 -16.17 50.03
CA ASN A 516 16.91 -15.29 49.77
C ASN A 516 17.25 -14.01 48.97
N ASN A 517 18.05 -14.17 47.91
CA ASN A 517 18.60 -13.07 47.12
C ASN A 517 17.97 -13.03 45.71
N ILE A 518 17.80 -11.85 45.12
CA ILE A 518 17.26 -11.63 43.75
C ILE A 518 18.01 -12.48 42.70
N LYS A 519 19.30 -12.74 42.91
CA LYS A 519 20.13 -13.61 42.06
C LYS A 519 19.56 -15.03 41.90
N THR A 520 18.73 -15.50 42.85
CA THR A 520 18.12 -16.84 42.83
C THR A 520 17.16 -17.02 41.68
N GLU A 521 16.34 -16.01 41.41
CA GLU A 521 15.37 -16.01 40.32
C GLU A 521 16.10 -16.03 38.97
N ALA A 522 17.14 -15.21 38.83
CA ALA A 522 18.02 -15.23 37.65
C ALA A 522 18.67 -16.59 37.39
N TYR A 523 19.18 -17.30 38.42
CA TYR A 523 19.74 -18.65 38.23
C TYR A 523 18.68 -19.70 37.88
N ILE A 524 17.46 -19.60 38.43
CA ILE A 524 16.34 -20.49 38.07
C ILE A 524 15.92 -20.25 36.62
N ASP A 525 15.84 -19.01 36.17
CA ASP A 525 15.51 -18.67 34.78
C ASP A 525 16.63 -19.05 33.81
N CYS A 526 17.90 -18.93 34.19
CA CYS A 526 19.01 -19.49 33.43
C CYS A 526 18.90 -21.01 33.29
N TYR A 527 18.55 -21.75 34.36
CA TYR A 527 18.34 -23.19 34.30
C TYR A 527 17.16 -23.57 33.39
N ARG A 528 16.00 -22.88 33.50
CA ARG A 528 14.85 -23.06 32.60
C ARG A 528 15.21 -22.82 31.14
N LYS A 529 15.92 -21.72 30.85
CA LYS A 529 16.38 -21.39 29.49
C LYS A 529 17.40 -22.41 28.96
N PHE A 530 18.29 -22.91 29.81
CA PHE A 530 19.25 -23.95 29.44
C PHE A 530 18.56 -25.29 29.10
N ALA A 531 17.60 -25.72 29.91
CA ALA A 531 16.79 -26.91 29.64
C ALA A 531 16.04 -26.77 28.30
N HIS A 532 15.38 -25.63 28.07
CA HIS A 532 14.68 -25.36 26.81
C HIS A 532 15.62 -25.32 25.59
N VAL A 533 16.83 -24.77 25.73
CA VAL A 533 17.85 -24.82 24.68
C VAL A 533 18.28 -26.26 24.39
N CYS A 534 18.38 -27.12 25.40
CA CYS A 534 18.69 -28.54 25.20
C CYS A 534 17.56 -29.29 24.45
N GLU A 535 16.29 -29.04 24.81
CA GLU A 535 15.12 -29.57 24.11
C GLU A 535 15.13 -29.16 22.62
N LEU A 536 15.35 -27.87 22.33
CA LEU A 536 15.45 -27.35 20.96
C LEU A 536 16.60 -27.98 20.16
N PHE A 537 17.74 -28.26 20.79
CA PHE A 537 18.84 -28.96 20.13
C PHE A 537 18.52 -30.44 19.86
N GLU A 538 17.80 -31.12 20.76
CA GLU A 538 17.35 -32.50 20.55
C GLU A 538 16.31 -32.59 19.42
N GLU A 539 15.35 -31.64 19.37
CA GLU A 539 14.42 -31.49 18.24
C GLU A 539 15.17 -31.20 16.92
N LEU A 540 16.14 -30.28 16.93
CA LEU A 540 16.94 -29.95 15.75
C LEU A 540 17.70 -31.16 15.20
N VAL A 541 18.27 -32.01 16.07
CA VAL A 541 18.95 -33.25 15.66
C VAL A 541 17.98 -34.22 15.00
N LEU A 542 16.75 -34.36 15.51
CA LEU A 542 15.70 -35.18 14.89
C LEU A 542 15.29 -34.63 13.51
N VAL A 543 15.02 -33.32 13.42
CA VAL A 543 14.62 -32.65 12.16
C VAL A 543 15.72 -32.75 11.10
N ILE A 544 17.00 -32.57 11.46
CA ILE A 544 18.13 -32.75 10.54
C ILE A 544 18.22 -34.21 10.08
N GLY A 545 18.03 -35.17 10.99
CA GLY A 545 18.01 -36.60 10.65
C GLY A 545 16.92 -36.96 9.63
N ASP A 546 15.71 -36.45 9.82
CA ASP A 546 14.59 -36.67 8.91
C ASP A 546 14.72 -35.89 7.59
N ALA A 547 15.33 -34.71 7.62
CA ALA A 547 15.69 -33.98 6.41
C ALA A 547 16.70 -34.78 5.56
N GLY A 548 17.73 -35.36 6.19
CA GLY A 548 18.69 -36.24 5.52
C GLY A 548 18.07 -37.49 4.90
N LYS A 549 17.13 -38.15 5.60
CA LYS A 549 16.36 -39.28 5.03
C LYS A 549 15.57 -38.86 3.78
N LYS A 550 14.86 -37.73 3.85
CA LYS A 550 14.06 -37.19 2.74
C LYS A 550 14.95 -36.75 1.57
N GLU A 551 16.11 -36.18 1.84
CA GLU A 551 17.07 -35.76 0.83
C GLU A 551 17.67 -36.97 0.09
N ASN A 552 18.00 -38.05 0.81
CA ASN A 552 18.44 -39.30 0.19
C ASN A 552 17.35 -39.93 -0.68
N ALA A 553 16.12 -40.04 -0.17
CA ALA A 553 14.99 -40.51 -0.98
C ALA A 553 14.77 -39.64 -2.24
N ALA A 554 14.97 -38.32 -2.15
CA ALA A 554 14.91 -37.43 -3.31
C ALA A 554 16.09 -37.63 -4.29
N ARG A 555 17.30 -37.95 -3.81
CA ARG A 555 18.44 -38.36 -4.67
C ARG A 555 18.15 -39.67 -5.38
N ASP A 556 17.63 -40.67 -4.67
CA ASP A 556 17.30 -41.99 -5.22
C ASP A 556 16.20 -41.89 -6.28
N LEU A 557 15.14 -41.10 -6.03
CA LEU A 557 14.09 -40.82 -7.01
C LEU A 557 14.64 -40.08 -8.25
N ARG A 558 15.53 -39.10 -8.08
CA ARG A 558 16.20 -38.43 -9.22
C ARG A 558 17.06 -39.40 -10.02
N ALA A 559 17.84 -40.25 -9.35
CA ALA A 559 18.64 -41.27 -10.00
C ALA A 559 17.76 -42.27 -10.78
N TRP A 560 16.59 -42.63 -10.24
CA TRP A 560 15.62 -43.47 -10.93
C TRP A 560 14.99 -42.77 -12.13
N ILE A 561 14.63 -41.49 -12.01
CA ILE A 561 14.16 -40.67 -13.15
C ILE A 561 15.22 -40.63 -14.25
N SER A 562 16.48 -40.30 -13.94
CA SER A 562 17.56 -40.27 -14.94
C SER A 562 17.85 -41.65 -15.54
N GLN A 563 17.65 -42.75 -14.81
CA GLN A 563 17.71 -44.10 -15.37
C GLN A 563 16.52 -44.42 -16.30
N LEU A 564 15.33 -43.89 -16.03
CA LEU A 564 14.15 -44.04 -16.89
C LEU A 564 14.26 -43.16 -18.14
N GLU A 565 14.84 -41.97 -18.03
CA GLU A 565 15.14 -41.07 -19.16
C GLU A 565 16.25 -41.63 -20.05
N ALA A 566 17.31 -42.20 -19.45
CA ALA A 566 18.41 -42.84 -20.18
C ALA A 566 18.05 -44.22 -20.77
N ARG A 567 16.91 -44.81 -20.37
CA ARG A 567 16.36 -45.98 -21.06
C ARG A 567 15.76 -45.51 -22.38
N GLU A 568 16.46 -45.86 -23.47
CA GLU A 568 16.07 -45.70 -24.87
C GLU A 568 14.72 -46.37 -25.27
N SER A 569 13.90 -46.81 -24.32
CA SER A 569 12.57 -47.40 -24.53
C SER A 569 11.68 -46.54 -25.44
N SER A 570 11.80 -45.20 -25.39
CA SER A 570 11.08 -44.30 -26.31
C SER A 570 11.62 -44.32 -27.75
N SER A 571 12.92 -44.56 -27.94
CA SER A 571 13.58 -44.65 -29.25
C SER A 571 13.42 -46.05 -29.88
N GLN A 572 13.25 -47.09 -29.07
CA GLN A 572 13.06 -48.47 -29.52
C GLN A 572 11.57 -48.82 -29.74
N MET A 573 10.64 -48.07 -29.14
CA MET A 573 9.19 -48.23 -29.33
C MET A 573 8.71 -48.15 -30.79
N PRO A 574 9.21 -47.23 -31.66
CA PRO A 574 8.81 -47.19 -33.07
C PRO A 574 9.20 -48.46 -33.83
N ASN A 575 10.38 -49.02 -33.54
CA ASN A 575 10.87 -50.24 -34.17
C ASN A 575 10.03 -51.44 -33.72
N LEU A 576 9.76 -51.58 -32.42
CA LEU A 576 8.85 -52.60 -31.87
C LEU A 576 7.43 -52.51 -32.45
N LEU A 577 6.92 -51.30 -32.69
CA LEU A 577 5.62 -51.10 -33.34
C LEU A 577 5.65 -51.46 -34.83
N ALA A 578 6.74 -51.16 -35.54
CA ALA A 578 6.93 -51.54 -36.94
C ALA A 578 7.06 -53.07 -37.10
N ASP A 579 7.84 -53.73 -36.23
CA ASP A 579 7.96 -55.19 -36.20
C ASP A 579 6.61 -55.86 -35.91
N LEU A 580 5.85 -55.33 -34.94
CA LEU A 580 4.51 -55.80 -34.62
C LEU A 580 3.53 -55.61 -35.80
N GLN A 581 3.61 -54.50 -36.53
CA GLN A 581 2.86 -54.30 -37.76
C GLN A 581 3.26 -55.30 -38.86
N SER A 582 4.55 -55.56 -39.04
CA SER A 582 5.06 -56.55 -40.00
C SER A 582 4.52 -57.95 -39.69
N VAL A 583 4.60 -58.37 -38.42
CA VAL A 583 4.06 -59.67 -37.95
C VAL A 583 2.54 -59.75 -38.12
N ARG A 584 1.79 -58.65 -37.97
CA ARG A 584 0.35 -58.63 -38.26
C ARG A 584 0.07 -58.82 -39.76
N LEU A 585 0.77 -58.08 -40.63
CA LEU A 585 0.61 -58.21 -42.08
C LEU A 585 0.99 -59.61 -42.59
N GLU A 586 2.02 -60.23 -42.01
CA GLU A 586 2.40 -61.61 -42.31
C GLU A 586 1.33 -62.60 -41.83
N ASN A 587 0.80 -62.44 -40.62
CA ASN A 587 -0.30 -63.25 -40.10
C ASN A 587 -1.57 -63.13 -40.94
N ASP A 588 -1.95 -61.91 -41.37
CA ASP A 588 -3.09 -61.67 -42.25
C ASP A 588 -2.87 -62.33 -43.63
N SER A 589 -1.66 -62.22 -44.19
CA SER A 589 -1.27 -62.91 -45.43
C SER A 589 -1.36 -64.43 -45.29
N CYS A 590 -0.92 -64.99 -44.17
CA CYS A 590 -1.03 -66.41 -43.84
C CYS A 590 -2.49 -66.85 -43.64
N GLN A 591 -3.33 -66.04 -42.99
CA GLN A 591 -4.78 -66.31 -42.90
C GLN A 591 -5.45 -66.28 -44.28
N ILE A 592 -5.10 -65.35 -45.17
CA ILE A 592 -5.61 -65.30 -46.54
C ILE A 592 -5.18 -66.54 -47.32
N LYS A 593 -3.93 -66.99 -47.18
CA LYS A 593 -3.44 -68.25 -47.79
C LYS A 593 -4.22 -69.45 -47.25
N LEU A 594 -4.43 -69.55 -45.93
CA LEU A 594 -5.23 -70.61 -45.31
C LEU A 594 -6.67 -70.64 -45.83
N ARG A 595 -7.37 -69.49 -45.90
CA ARG A 595 -8.73 -69.39 -46.45
C ARG A 595 -8.81 -69.79 -47.93
N ARG A 596 -7.78 -69.45 -48.73
CA ARG A 596 -7.68 -69.86 -50.15
C ARG A 596 -7.42 -71.36 -50.34
N LEU A 597 -6.83 -72.03 -49.34
CA LEU A 597 -6.64 -73.48 -49.34
C LEU A 597 -7.90 -74.20 -48.81
N SER A 598 -8.56 -73.68 -47.77
CA SER A 598 -9.80 -74.27 -47.25
C SER A 598 -11.01 -74.08 -48.18
N GLY A 599 -11.02 -73.03 -49.01
CA GLY A 599 -12.06 -72.78 -50.02
C GLY A 599 -11.85 -73.52 -51.36
N LYS A 600 -10.96 -74.53 -51.40
CA LYS A 600 -10.70 -75.40 -52.56
C LYS A 600 -11.00 -76.88 -52.28
N SER A 601 -11.71 -77.16 -51.19
CA SER A 601 -12.25 -78.49 -50.85
C SER A 601 -13.74 -78.57 -51.12
#